data_AF-A0A5N6HDP8-F1
#
_entry.id   AF-A0A5N6HDP8-F1
#
_cell.length_a   1.000
_cell.length_b   1.000
_cell.length_c   1.000
_cell.angle_alpha   90.00
_cell.angle_beta   90.00
_cell.angle_gamma   90.00
#
_symmetry.space_group_name_H-M   'P 1'
#
loop_
_entity.id
_entity.type
_entity.pdbx_description
1 polymer ?
#
loop_
_entity_poly.entity_id
_entity_poly.type
_entity_poly.pdbx_seq_one_letter_code
_entity_poly.pdbx_strand_id
1 'polypeptide(L)'
;MLVNTQYEGHSHCFPIALDHSSIPLSEVARIALSCAKTAANPIPEHGDPWSVLMTAVERFPEQSDRLVDFTVALQQLPNYDWGVQELRELAMYLTEFTFNHADHSFNATTRDQERRGFAKANVFTAKLYLRIHRPNTFGYFSGFGSQVLRKTLESAPWEKFHHPSIEAYIEEAEEDWWYNKLCDEELEVIDIRTLNGFVPAAAVWIEYYKWTGPAGWSKERWAFWKERFEWISTVTALDRQTRKIATKPVEQMTSIERGEDGIIYAD
;
A
#
# COMPACT_ATOMS: atom_id res chain seq x y z
N MET A 1 28.73 -6.54 17.17
CA MET A 1 28.05 -5.25 17.38
C MET A 1 28.79 -4.21 16.55
N LEU A 2 28.47 -4.15 15.24
CA LEU A 2 29.07 -3.20 14.30
C LEU A 2 27.90 -2.49 13.63
N VAL A 3 27.69 -1.24 14.06
CA VAL A 3 26.77 -0.31 13.43
C VAL A 3 27.37 0.03 12.08
N ASN A 4 26.69 -0.39 11.01
CA ASN A 4 27.15 -0.22 9.64
C ASN A 4 26.97 1.25 9.24
N THR A 5 28.06 2.01 9.27
CA THR A 5 28.19 3.44 8.94
C THR A 5 28.14 3.73 7.43
N GLN A 6 27.48 2.90 6.62
CA GLN A 6 27.43 3.05 5.16
C GLN A 6 26.19 3.78 4.61
N TYR A 7 25.29 4.26 5.47
CA TYR A 7 24.03 4.89 5.05
C TYR A 7 24.09 6.43 4.95
N GLU A 8 25.21 7.07 5.29
CA GLU A 8 25.24 8.51 5.57
C GLU A 8 24.94 9.38 4.34
N GLY A 9 25.50 9.09 3.16
CA GLY A 9 25.38 10.00 2.00
C GLY A 9 23.96 10.26 1.45
N HIS A 10 23.09 9.25 1.41
CA HIS A 10 21.70 9.38 0.90
C HIS A 10 20.67 9.56 2.02
N SER A 11 20.99 9.09 3.23
CA SER A 11 20.14 9.26 4.41
C SER A 11 20.18 10.67 4.98
N HIS A 12 20.97 11.61 4.46
CA HIS A 12 20.95 13.01 4.93
C HIS A 12 19.84 13.85 4.30
N CYS A 13 19.30 13.45 3.15
CA CYS A 13 18.31 14.27 2.43
C CYS A 13 16.89 14.13 2.97
N PHE A 14 16.52 12.94 3.44
CA PHE A 14 15.23 12.70 4.10
C PHE A 14 15.11 13.38 5.47
N PRO A 15 16.12 13.36 6.36
CA PRO A 15 16.17 14.19 7.55
C PRO A 15 16.05 15.68 7.22
N ILE A 16 16.69 16.19 6.17
CA ILE A 16 16.48 17.59 5.75
C ILE A 16 15.02 17.83 5.36
N ALA A 17 14.40 16.90 4.63
CA ALA A 17 12.99 16.95 4.29
C ALA A 17 12.08 16.88 5.52
N LEU A 18 12.49 16.27 6.62
CA LEU A 18 11.68 16.08 7.83
C LEU A 18 11.94 17.16 8.91
N ASP A 19 13.18 17.64 9.05
CA ASP A 19 13.65 18.49 10.16
C ASP A 19 13.67 19.99 9.83
N HIS A 20 13.75 20.39 8.56
CA HIS A 20 13.92 21.80 8.19
C HIS A 20 12.72 22.34 7.41
N SER A 21 11.70 22.88 8.09
CA SER A 21 10.53 23.51 7.46
C SER A 21 10.84 24.81 6.70
N SER A 22 12.04 25.36 6.86
CA SER A 22 12.49 26.61 6.25
C SER A 22 13.07 26.46 4.84
N ILE A 23 13.40 25.23 4.40
CA ILE A 23 13.95 24.97 3.07
C ILE A 23 12.81 24.53 2.14
N PRO A 24 12.65 25.15 0.95
CA PRO A 24 11.65 24.71 -0.02
C PRO A 24 11.85 23.24 -0.43
N LEU A 25 10.78 22.46 -0.49
CA LEU A 25 10.86 21.02 -0.86
C LEU A 25 11.48 20.77 -2.23
N SER A 26 11.36 21.71 -3.17
CA SER A 26 12.04 21.67 -4.46
C SER A 26 13.57 21.72 -4.33
N GLU A 27 14.09 22.45 -3.33
CA GLU A 27 15.52 22.49 -3.02
C GLU A 27 15.97 21.17 -2.40
N VAL A 28 15.19 20.66 -1.44
CA VAL A 28 15.46 19.35 -0.80
C VAL A 28 15.47 18.23 -1.83
N ALA A 29 14.50 18.22 -2.76
CA ALA A 29 14.43 17.27 -3.86
C ALA A 29 15.66 17.37 -4.77
N ARG A 30 16.12 18.58 -5.09
CA ARG A 30 17.34 18.78 -5.90
C ARG A 30 18.59 18.25 -5.18
N ILE A 31 18.71 18.51 -3.88
CA ILE A 31 19.81 18.00 -3.05
C ILE A 31 19.79 16.47 -3.03
N ALA A 32 18.62 15.86 -2.76
CA ALA A 32 18.45 14.40 -2.74
C ALA A 32 18.92 13.74 -4.04
N LEU A 33 18.53 14.31 -5.20
CA LEU A 33 18.94 13.80 -6.50
C LEU A 33 20.41 14.08 -6.82
N SER A 34 20.99 15.17 -6.33
CA SER A 34 22.42 15.47 -6.55
C SER A 34 23.33 14.47 -5.82
N CYS A 35 22.95 14.07 -4.60
CA CYS A 35 23.65 13.03 -3.84
C CYS A 35 23.60 11.68 -4.58
N ALA A 36 22.46 11.33 -5.20
CA ALA A 36 22.31 10.12 -6.01
C ALA A 36 23.28 10.04 -7.20
N LYS A 37 23.62 11.17 -7.84
CA LYS A 37 24.50 11.21 -9.03
C LYS A 37 25.99 11.09 -8.72
N THR A 38 26.43 11.45 -7.52
CA THR A 38 27.87 11.40 -7.14
C THR A 38 28.38 10.00 -6.80
N ALA A 39 27.51 9.00 -6.67
CA ALA A 39 27.87 7.59 -6.44
C ALA A 39 28.12 6.85 -7.77
N ALA A 40 29.19 7.21 -8.48
CA ALA A 40 29.59 6.59 -9.75
C ALA A 40 30.36 5.26 -9.53
N ASN A 41 29.66 4.20 -9.12
CA ASN A 41 30.14 2.82 -9.23
C ASN A 41 29.39 2.11 -10.38
N PRO A 42 30.05 1.29 -11.22
CA PRO A 42 29.42 0.65 -12.39
C PRO A 42 28.50 -0.54 -12.04
N ILE A 43 28.53 -1.00 -10.79
CA ILE A 43 27.47 -1.79 -10.18
C ILE A 43 27.12 -1.04 -8.91
N PRO A 44 26.09 -0.22 -8.93
CA PRO A 44 25.72 0.49 -7.74
C PRO A 44 24.99 -0.49 -6.82
N GLU A 45 25.54 -0.77 -5.65
CA GLU A 45 24.72 -1.09 -4.50
C GLU A 45 23.95 0.19 -4.14
N HIS A 46 23.00 0.57 -5.00
CA HIS A 46 22.13 1.71 -4.79
C HIS A 46 21.34 1.44 -3.51
N GLY A 47 21.53 2.28 -2.50
CA GLY A 47 20.47 2.50 -1.54
C GLY A 47 19.30 3.10 -2.30
N ASP A 48 18.37 2.25 -2.73
CA ASP A 48 17.17 2.63 -3.46
C ASP A 48 16.46 3.79 -2.73
N PRO A 49 16.37 5.00 -3.34
CA PRO A 49 15.74 6.15 -2.69
C PRO A 49 14.28 5.88 -2.33
N TRP A 50 13.62 4.95 -3.03
CA TRP A 50 12.26 4.53 -2.76
C TRP A 50 12.19 3.69 -1.48
N SER A 51 13.13 2.79 -1.24
CA SER A 51 13.28 2.09 0.05
C SER A 51 13.46 3.03 1.24
N VAL A 52 14.27 4.10 1.09
CA VAL A 52 14.44 5.11 2.14
C VAL A 52 13.16 5.93 2.34
N LEU A 53 12.50 6.34 1.26
CA LEU A 53 11.20 7.04 1.29
C LEU A 53 10.16 6.20 2.03
N MET A 54 10.02 4.92 1.67
CA MET A 54 9.01 4.05 2.25
C MET A 54 9.32 3.73 3.71
N THR A 55 10.60 3.56 4.07
CA THR A 55 11.01 3.50 5.49
C THR A 55 10.61 4.76 6.26
N ALA A 56 10.74 5.94 5.66
CA ALA A 56 10.32 7.20 6.27
C ALA A 56 8.79 7.29 6.42
N VAL A 57 8.03 6.87 5.40
CA VAL A 57 6.56 6.77 5.44
C VAL A 57 6.10 5.89 6.61
N GLU A 58 6.78 4.77 6.84
CA GLU A 58 6.45 3.87 7.93
C GLU A 58 6.81 4.45 9.30
N ARG A 59 7.95 5.13 9.43
CA ARG A 59 8.46 5.62 10.71
C ARG A 59 7.87 6.96 11.15
N PHE A 60 7.51 7.84 10.21
CA PHE A 60 7.08 9.21 10.46
C PHE A 60 5.69 9.50 9.86
N PRO A 61 4.63 8.83 10.33
CA PRO A 61 3.28 8.97 9.77
C PRO A 61 2.73 10.41 9.84
N GLU A 62 3.14 11.19 10.84
CA GLU A 62 2.81 12.60 11.00
C GLU A 62 3.38 13.49 9.88
N GLN A 63 4.42 13.01 9.18
CA GLN A 63 5.04 13.71 8.04
C GLN A 63 4.48 13.22 6.69
N SER A 64 3.42 12.39 6.68
CA SER A 64 2.88 11.79 5.47
C SER A 64 2.58 12.81 4.35
N ASP A 65 1.94 13.93 4.68
CA ASP A 65 1.63 14.96 3.66
C ASP A 65 2.89 15.63 3.13
N ARG A 66 3.89 15.84 3.99
CA ARG A 66 5.17 16.43 3.62
C ARG A 66 6.00 15.50 2.74
N LEU A 67 5.96 14.19 3.00
CA LEU A 67 6.59 13.16 2.18
C LEU A 67 5.91 13.04 0.81
N VAL A 68 4.58 13.21 0.75
CA VAL A 68 3.84 13.30 -0.52
C VAL A 68 4.27 14.53 -1.30
N ASP A 69 4.30 15.70 -0.68
CA ASP A 69 4.70 16.95 -1.33
C ASP A 69 6.16 16.93 -1.79
N PHE A 70 7.05 16.27 -1.03
CA PHE A 70 8.42 15.99 -1.45
C PHE A 70 8.47 15.12 -2.71
N THR A 71 7.66 14.05 -2.77
CA THR A 71 7.59 13.14 -3.93
C THR A 71 7.05 13.86 -5.16
N VAL A 72 6.07 14.74 -4.99
CA VAL A 72 5.57 15.61 -6.07
C VAL A 72 6.64 16.61 -6.52
N ALA A 73 7.40 17.18 -5.59
CA ALA A 73 8.50 18.08 -5.93
C ALA A 73 9.60 17.37 -6.74
N LEU A 74 9.90 16.10 -6.44
CA LEU A 74 10.82 15.27 -7.24
C LEU A 74 10.34 15.13 -8.69
N GLN A 75 9.06 14.85 -8.90
CA GLN A 75 8.45 14.75 -10.24
C GLN A 75 8.57 16.06 -11.05
N GLN A 76 8.58 17.22 -10.38
CA GLN A 76 8.57 18.54 -11.04
C GLN A 76 9.97 19.05 -11.40
N LEU A 77 11.05 18.32 -11.08
CA LEU A 77 12.40 18.81 -11.34
C LEU A 77 12.73 18.78 -12.86
N PRO A 78 13.28 19.89 -13.41
CA PRO A 78 13.68 19.95 -14.81
C PRO A 78 14.94 19.10 -15.05
N ASN A 79 15.04 18.50 -16.24
CA ASN A 79 16.21 17.74 -16.72
C ASN A 79 16.54 16.45 -15.96
N TYR A 80 15.52 15.74 -15.48
CA TYR A 80 15.70 14.39 -14.94
C TYR A 80 15.15 13.34 -15.90
N ASP A 81 15.69 12.12 -15.82
CA ASP A 81 15.24 10.97 -16.60
C ASP A 81 13.71 10.78 -16.45
N TRP A 82 13.09 10.36 -17.55
CA TRP A 82 11.66 10.12 -17.69
C TRP A 82 11.11 9.22 -16.57
N GLY A 83 11.92 8.26 -16.08
CA GLY A 83 11.56 7.35 -14.99
C GLY A 83 11.17 8.03 -13.66
N VAL A 84 11.78 9.15 -13.29
CA VAL A 84 11.44 9.89 -12.05
C VAL A 84 10.29 10.85 -12.26
N GLN A 85 10.19 11.48 -13.43
CA GLN A 85 9.03 12.31 -13.77
C GLN A 85 7.73 11.49 -13.81
N GLU A 86 7.81 10.23 -14.23
CA GLU A 86 6.68 9.30 -14.21
C GLU A 86 6.52 8.52 -12.89
N LEU A 87 7.46 8.66 -11.93
CA LEU A 87 7.52 7.85 -10.71
C LEU A 87 7.47 6.33 -10.98
N ARG A 88 8.02 5.90 -12.12
CA ARG A 88 7.96 4.50 -12.58
C ARG A 88 8.71 3.56 -11.65
N GLU A 89 9.88 3.97 -11.19
CA GLU A 89 10.69 3.19 -10.26
C GLU A 89 10.02 3.06 -8.88
N LEU A 90 9.38 4.13 -8.39
CA LEU A 90 8.56 4.08 -7.19
C LEU A 90 7.38 3.09 -7.37
N ALA A 91 6.71 3.12 -8.52
CA ALA A 91 5.62 2.18 -8.81
C ALA A 91 6.12 0.72 -8.84
N MET A 92 7.31 0.47 -9.40
CA MET A 92 7.94 -0.86 -9.37
C MET A 92 8.27 -1.28 -7.93
N TYR A 93 8.90 -0.40 -7.16
CA TYR A 93 9.20 -0.64 -5.74
C TYR A 93 7.94 -0.98 -4.94
N LEU A 94 6.89 -0.17 -5.10
CA LEU A 94 5.62 -0.39 -4.42
C LEU A 94 5.01 -1.74 -4.85
N THR A 95 5.08 -2.11 -6.12
CA THR A 95 4.57 -3.40 -6.60
C THR A 95 5.30 -4.55 -5.92
N GLU A 96 6.63 -4.52 -5.94
CA GLU A 96 7.48 -5.62 -5.49
C GLU A 96 7.51 -5.76 -3.96
N PHE A 97 7.64 -4.64 -3.24
CA PHE A 97 7.96 -4.65 -1.81
C PHE A 97 6.82 -4.18 -0.90
N THR A 98 5.76 -3.58 -1.45
CA THR A 98 4.63 -3.06 -0.66
C THR A 98 3.32 -3.77 -0.97
N PHE A 99 2.90 -3.84 -2.23
CA PHE A 99 1.59 -4.37 -2.62
C PHE A 99 1.61 -5.89 -2.83
N ASN A 100 2.80 -6.49 -2.92
CA ASN A 100 2.98 -7.93 -2.71
C ASN A 100 2.92 -8.33 -1.21
N HIS A 101 2.33 -7.49 -0.35
CA HIS A 101 2.18 -7.76 1.07
C HIS A 101 1.37 -9.04 1.31
N ALA A 102 1.83 -9.76 2.33
CA ALA A 102 1.49 -11.10 2.70
C ALA A 102 1.36 -11.13 4.23
N ASP A 103 0.19 -11.50 4.77
CA ASP A 103 -0.04 -11.54 6.22
C ASP A 103 0.22 -12.97 6.76
N HIS A 104 1.33 -13.57 6.30
CA HIS A 104 1.64 -15.02 6.34
C HIS A 104 2.34 -15.49 7.62
N SER A 105 1.98 -14.96 8.78
CA SER A 105 2.45 -15.60 10.02
C SER A 105 1.63 -15.17 11.22
N PHE A 106 0.75 -16.04 11.70
CA PHE A 106 -0.07 -15.75 12.88
C PHE A 106 0.75 -15.50 14.15
N ASN A 107 1.99 -15.98 14.19
CA ASN A 107 2.86 -15.93 15.37
C ASN A 107 4.11 -15.06 15.18
N ALA A 108 4.31 -14.44 14.01
CA ALA A 108 5.44 -13.54 13.82
C ALA A 108 5.35 -12.33 14.75
N THR A 109 6.45 -12.08 15.48
CA THR A 109 6.56 -10.94 16.39
C THR A 109 6.56 -9.59 15.67
N THR A 110 6.89 -9.58 14.38
CA THR A 110 6.91 -8.39 13.52
C THR A 110 5.56 -8.12 12.83
N ARG A 111 4.60 -9.05 12.88
CA ARG A 111 3.35 -8.98 12.11
C ARG A 111 2.61 -7.66 12.30
N ASP A 112 2.39 -7.25 13.55
CA ASP A 112 1.62 -6.03 13.82
C ASP A 112 2.37 -4.78 13.36
N GLN A 113 3.71 -4.81 13.33
CA GLN A 113 4.52 -3.74 12.77
C GLN A 113 4.37 -3.69 11.24
N GLU A 114 4.46 -4.84 10.58
CA GLU A 114 4.30 -4.97 9.12
C GLU A 114 2.91 -4.53 8.66
N ARG A 115 1.84 -4.96 9.36
CA ARG A 115 0.46 -4.50 9.10
C ARG A 115 0.33 -2.98 9.21
N ARG A 116 0.96 -2.37 10.21
CA ARG A 116 0.99 -0.91 10.36
C ARG A 116 1.78 -0.25 9.23
N GLY A 117 2.92 -0.81 8.84
CA GLY A 117 3.72 -0.33 7.72
C GLY A 117 2.93 -0.36 6.41
N PHE A 118 2.30 -1.49 6.11
CA PHE A 118 1.42 -1.66 4.96
C PHE A 118 0.27 -0.65 4.95
N ALA A 119 -0.44 -0.46 6.06
CA ALA A 119 -1.51 0.54 6.16
C ALA A 119 -0.99 1.97 5.91
N LYS A 120 0.17 2.35 6.45
CA LYS A 120 0.79 3.66 6.23
C LYS A 120 1.22 3.88 4.78
N ALA A 121 1.78 2.85 4.14
CA ALA A 121 2.14 2.90 2.73
C ALA A 121 0.90 3.10 1.84
N ASN A 122 -0.24 2.49 2.18
CA ASN A 122 -1.50 2.73 1.50
C ASN A 122 -1.99 4.17 1.66
N VAL A 123 -1.87 4.77 2.87
CA VAL A 123 -2.21 6.19 3.10
C VAL A 123 -1.35 7.10 2.23
N PHE A 124 -0.03 6.88 2.25
CA PHE A 124 0.90 7.64 1.42
C PHE A 124 0.55 7.53 -0.07
N THR A 125 0.33 6.30 -0.56
CA THR A 125 0.05 6.06 -1.98
C THR A 125 -1.27 6.68 -2.42
N ALA A 126 -2.32 6.57 -1.60
CA ALA A 126 -3.62 7.18 -1.89
C ALA A 126 -3.53 8.72 -1.94
N LYS A 127 -2.83 9.33 -0.98
CA LYS A 127 -2.59 10.79 -0.96
C LYS A 127 -1.73 11.24 -2.14
N LEU A 128 -0.66 10.50 -2.46
CA LEU A 128 0.20 10.78 -3.61
C LEU A 128 -0.60 10.77 -4.91
N TYR A 129 -1.46 9.76 -5.11
CA TYR A 129 -2.33 9.68 -6.28
C TYR A 129 -3.19 10.94 -6.46
N LEU A 130 -3.70 11.53 -5.38
CA LEU A 130 -4.52 12.75 -5.45
C LEU A 130 -3.72 14.01 -5.81
N ARG A 131 -2.40 14.00 -5.61
CA ARG A 131 -1.52 15.18 -5.74
C ARG A 131 -0.66 15.17 -7.02
N ILE A 132 -0.40 14.00 -7.61
CA ILE A 132 0.38 13.90 -8.86
C ILE A 132 -0.31 14.59 -10.03
N HIS A 133 0.47 15.29 -10.86
CA HIS A 133 -0.06 16.02 -12.02
C HIS A 133 -0.60 15.05 -13.09
N ARG A 134 -1.73 15.42 -13.71
CA ARG A 134 -2.33 14.70 -14.85
C ARG A 134 -2.00 15.43 -16.17
N PRO A 135 -1.84 14.72 -17.30
CA PRO A 135 -2.03 13.29 -17.48
C PRO A 135 -0.81 12.50 -17.01
N ASN A 136 -1.00 11.64 -16.00
CA ASN A 136 -0.12 10.50 -15.89
C ASN A 136 -0.63 9.52 -16.95
N THR A 137 0.27 8.97 -17.74
CA THR A 137 -0.08 8.02 -18.81
C THR A 137 -0.52 6.67 -18.24
N PHE A 138 -0.52 6.50 -16.91
CA PHE A 138 -0.76 5.24 -16.25
C PHE A 138 -1.43 5.37 -14.87
N GLY A 139 -2.64 4.85 -14.77
CA GLY A 139 -3.37 4.63 -13.50
C GLY A 139 -2.76 3.56 -12.59
N TYR A 140 -1.43 3.39 -12.54
CA TYR A 140 -0.76 2.38 -11.72
C TYR A 140 -1.14 2.50 -10.24
N PHE A 141 -1.14 3.72 -9.68
CA PHE A 141 -1.44 3.92 -8.27
C PHE A 141 -2.90 3.63 -7.90
N SER A 142 -3.86 3.96 -8.77
CA SER A 142 -5.26 3.54 -8.58
C SER A 142 -5.43 2.03 -8.78
N GLY A 143 -4.61 1.41 -9.64
CA GLY A 143 -4.51 -0.04 -9.78
C GLY A 143 -4.14 -0.74 -8.47
N PHE A 144 -3.22 -0.17 -7.68
CA PHE A 144 -2.86 -0.72 -6.36
C PHE A 144 -4.04 -0.70 -5.39
N GLY A 145 -4.77 0.42 -5.30
CA GLY A 145 -5.97 0.49 -4.47
C GLY A 145 -7.02 -0.56 -4.87
N SER A 146 -7.21 -0.77 -6.18
CA SER A 146 -8.07 -1.84 -6.68
C SER A 146 -7.57 -3.23 -6.30
N GLN A 147 -6.26 -3.50 -6.35
CA GLN A 147 -5.71 -4.79 -5.93
C GLN A 147 -5.95 -5.05 -4.44
N VAL A 148 -5.71 -4.04 -3.59
CA VAL A 148 -5.93 -4.14 -2.13
C VAL A 148 -7.40 -4.41 -1.82
N LEU A 149 -8.32 -3.69 -2.47
CA LEU A 149 -9.76 -3.91 -2.27
C LEU A 149 -10.20 -5.29 -2.73
N ARG A 150 -9.73 -5.76 -3.89
CA ARG A 150 -10.01 -7.12 -4.38
C ARG A 150 -9.47 -8.18 -3.41
N LYS A 151 -8.22 -8.06 -2.97
CA LYS A 151 -7.63 -9.00 -2.01
C LYS A 151 -8.40 -9.02 -0.69
N THR A 152 -8.84 -7.87 -0.21
CA THR A 152 -9.60 -7.76 1.05
C THR A 152 -11.03 -8.32 0.92
N LEU A 153 -11.72 -7.99 -0.17
CA LEU A 153 -13.17 -8.15 -0.25
C LEU A 153 -13.57 -9.36 -1.09
N GLU A 154 -12.70 -9.86 -1.96
CA GLU A 154 -12.98 -10.97 -2.88
C GLU A 154 -12.24 -12.27 -2.51
N SER A 155 -11.11 -12.23 -1.79
CA SER A 155 -10.26 -13.42 -1.57
C SER A 155 -10.66 -14.32 -0.41
N ALA A 156 -11.21 -13.80 0.70
CA ALA A 156 -11.53 -14.61 1.87
C ALA A 156 -12.97 -15.16 1.81
N PRO A 157 -13.20 -16.44 1.45
CA PRO A 157 -14.55 -17.00 1.34
C PRO A 157 -15.27 -17.07 2.70
N TRP A 158 -16.59 -17.07 2.66
CA TRP A 158 -17.43 -17.18 3.83
C TRP A 158 -17.34 -18.57 4.46
N GLU A 159 -16.94 -18.65 5.73
CA GLU A 159 -17.11 -19.82 6.61
C GLU A 159 -16.73 -21.17 5.95
N LYS A 160 -15.71 -21.16 5.10
CA LYS A 160 -15.24 -22.32 4.37
C LYS A 160 -14.05 -22.90 5.11
N PHE A 161 -14.19 -24.14 5.56
CA PHE A 161 -13.17 -24.86 6.32
C PHE A 161 -12.47 -25.93 5.48
N HIS A 162 -12.99 -26.24 4.29
CA HIS A 162 -12.40 -27.18 3.36
C HIS A 162 -12.19 -26.51 2.00
N HIS A 163 -10.99 -26.60 1.44
CA HIS A 163 -10.57 -25.91 0.23
C HIS A 163 -10.09 -26.91 -0.82
N PRO A 164 -11.00 -27.44 -1.68
CA PRO A 164 -10.62 -28.43 -2.70
C PRO A 164 -9.54 -27.96 -3.67
N SER A 165 -9.40 -26.66 -3.88
CA SER A 165 -8.36 -26.07 -4.73
C SER A 165 -6.96 -26.13 -4.11
N ILE A 166 -6.87 -26.07 -2.76
CA ILE A 166 -5.60 -26.27 -2.05
C ILE A 166 -5.22 -27.74 -2.18
N GLU A 167 -6.14 -28.65 -1.85
CA GLU A 167 -5.93 -30.10 -1.97
C GLU A 167 -5.42 -30.51 -3.35
N ALA A 168 -6.05 -30.00 -4.42
CA ALA A 168 -5.61 -30.26 -5.78
C ALA A 168 -4.25 -29.64 -6.15
N TYR A 169 -3.86 -28.53 -5.52
CA TYR A 169 -2.57 -27.88 -5.75
C TYR A 169 -1.42 -28.61 -5.05
N ILE A 170 -1.68 -29.23 -3.90
CA ILE A 170 -0.67 -29.89 -3.06
C ILE A 170 -0.72 -31.42 -3.17
N GLU A 171 -1.53 -31.98 -4.08
CA GLU A 171 -1.73 -33.44 -4.26
C GLU A 171 -0.41 -34.19 -4.53
N GLU A 172 0.55 -33.54 -5.19
CA GLU A 172 1.87 -34.10 -5.51
C GLU A 172 2.87 -34.03 -4.34
N ALA A 173 2.49 -33.46 -3.20
CA ALA A 173 3.37 -33.39 -2.02
C ALA A 173 3.50 -34.78 -1.36
N GLU A 174 4.57 -35.51 -1.72
CA GLU A 174 4.82 -36.88 -1.24
C GLU A 174 5.15 -36.97 0.26
N GLU A 175 5.67 -35.88 0.85
CA GLU A 175 6.11 -35.85 2.26
C GLU A 175 5.14 -35.04 3.13
N ASP A 176 4.67 -35.65 4.23
CA ASP A 176 3.68 -35.04 5.15
C ASP A 176 4.08 -33.63 5.63
N TRP A 177 5.36 -33.39 5.93
CA TRP A 177 5.80 -32.07 6.38
C TRP A 177 5.74 -31.02 5.25
N TRP A 178 5.95 -31.43 4.00
CA TRP A 178 5.88 -30.55 2.84
C TRP A 178 4.41 -30.26 2.48
N TYR A 179 3.56 -31.29 2.53
CA TYR A 179 2.11 -31.14 2.42
C TYR A 179 1.57 -30.15 3.46
N ASN A 180 1.89 -30.36 4.75
CA ASN A 180 1.42 -29.49 5.82
C ASN A 180 1.93 -28.05 5.66
N LYS A 181 3.19 -27.88 5.23
CA LYS A 181 3.75 -26.56 4.95
C LYS A 181 3.00 -25.84 3.83
N LEU A 182 2.76 -26.50 2.68
CA LEU A 182 2.04 -25.88 1.56
C LEU A 182 0.58 -25.59 1.92
N CYS A 183 -0.06 -26.49 2.68
CA CYS A 183 -1.41 -26.26 3.19
C CYS A 183 -1.47 -25.04 4.12
N ASP A 184 -0.53 -24.91 5.06
CA ASP A 184 -0.42 -23.75 5.94
C ASP A 184 -0.17 -22.45 5.14
N GLU A 185 0.75 -22.46 4.17
CA GLU A 185 1.03 -21.31 3.29
C GLU A 185 -0.21 -20.87 2.48
N GLU A 186 -0.97 -21.81 1.92
CA GLU A 186 -2.20 -21.50 1.17
C GLU A 186 -3.33 -21.02 2.10
N LEU A 187 -3.48 -21.64 3.27
CA LEU A 187 -4.43 -21.18 4.29
C LEU A 187 -4.08 -19.77 4.77
N GLU A 188 -2.80 -19.42 4.89
CA GLU A 188 -2.34 -18.08 5.21
C GLU A 188 -2.67 -17.00 4.16
N VAL A 189 -3.15 -17.39 2.97
CA VAL A 189 -3.66 -16.45 1.95
C VAL A 189 -5.16 -16.24 2.07
N ILE A 190 -5.92 -17.28 2.43
CA ILE A 190 -7.38 -17.29 2.37
C ILE A 190 -8.06 -17.30 3.74
N ASP A 191 -7.30 -17.52 4.82
CA ASP A 191 -7.79 -17.47 6.19
C ASP A 191 -8.35 -16.08 6.48
N ILE A 192 -9.56 -16.08 7.02
CA ILE A 192 -10.31 -14.88 7.35
C ILE A 192 -9.53 -13.90 8.23
N ARG A 193 -8.62 -14.37 9.09
CA ARG A 193 -7.83 -13.55 10.02
C ARG A 193 -6.79 -12.69 9.33
N THR A 194 -6.43 -12.98 8.07
CA THR A 194 -5.59 -12.12 7.23
C THR A 194 -6.25 -10.75 6.98
N LEU A 195 -7.58 -10.69 7.06
CA LEU A 195 -8.33 -9.44 6.93
C LEU A 195 -7.97 -8.42 8.02
N ASN A 196 -7.40 -8.85 9.15
CA ASN A 196 -6.86 -7.92 10.15
C ASN A 196 -5.71 -7.05 9.61
N GLY A 197 -4.92 -7.56 8.65
CA GLY A 197 -3.90 -6.78 7.95
C GLY A 197 -4.46 -5.95 6.78
N PHE A 198 -5.39 -6.52 6.01
CA PHE A 198 -5.87 -5.91 4.77
C PHE A 198 -6.99 -4.87 4.94
N VAL A 199 -7.92 -5.05 5.88
CA VAL A 199 -9.07 -4.13 6.08
C VAL A 199 -8.64 -2.70 6.38
N PRO A 200 -7.63 -2.42 7.25
CA PRO A 200 -7.12 -1.07 7.45
C PRO A 200 -6.65 -0.40 6.15
N ALA A 201 -5.93 -1.14 5.30
CA ALA A 201 -5.44 -0.63 4.02
C ALA A 201 -6.60 -0.38 3.02
N ALA A 202 -7.56 -1.30 2.93
CA ALA A 202 -8.73 -1.14 2.07
C ALA A 202 -9.59 0.07 2.47
N ALA A 203 -9.77 0.29 3.77
CA ALA A 203 -10.54 1.43 4.28
C ALA A 203 -9.93 2.77 3.87
N VAL A 204 -8.60 2.88 3.83
CA VAL A 204 -7.89 4.07 3.36
C VAL A 204 -8.24 4.41 1.93
N TRP A 205 -8.34 3.42 1.05
CA TRP A 205 -8.71 3.66 -0.35
C TRP A 205 -10.16 4.13 -0.49
N ILE A 206 -11.10 3.63 0.33
CA ILE A 206 -12.47 4.17 0.34
C ILE A 206 -12.50 5.61 0.87
N GLU A 207 -11.69 5.93 1.89
CA GLU A 207 -11.64 7.25 2.51
C GLU A 207 -11.04 8.33 1.58
N TYR A 208 -9.85 8.07 1.04
CA TYR A 208 -9.10 9.07 0.27
C TYR A 208 -9.42 9.02 -1.23
N TYR A 209 -9.67 7.83 -1.77
CA TYR A 209 -9.90 7.62 -3.18
C TYR A 209 -11.39 7.44 -3.46
N LYS A 210 -12.11 8.57 -3.51
CA LYS A 210 -13.50 8.65 -3.95
C LYS A 210 -13.58 8.40 -5.46
N TRP A 211 -13.67 7.13 -5.83
CA TRP A 211 -13.67 6.70 -7.22
C TRP A 211 -14.98 7.10 -7.93
N THR A 212 -14.86 7.70 -9.13
CA THR A 212 -16.01 8.20 -9.91
C THR A 212 -16.19 7.56 -11.29
N GLY A 213 -15.37 6.58 -11.71
CA GLY A 213 -15.46 5.95 -13.06
C GLY A 213 -14.14 5.36 -13.62
N PRO A 214 -14.16 4.56 -14.72
CA PRO A 214 -13.39 3.30 -14.96
C PRO A 214 -11.85 3.40 -14.99
N ALA A 215 -11.10 2.34 -14.62
CA ALA A 215 -11.24 0.94 -15.04
C ALA A 215 -11.49 -0.12 -13.94
N GLY A 216 -12.44 -1.03 -14.21
CA GLY A 216 -12.61 -2.33 -13.55
C GLY A 216 -13.73 -2.44 -12.50
N TRP A 217 -14.54 -1.41 -12.27
CA TRP A 217 -15.46 -1.36 -11.13
C TRP A 217 -16.89 -1.14 -11.62
N SER A 218 -17.78 -2.06 -11.27
CA SER A 218 -19.19 -2.04 -11.64
C SER A 218 -20.05 -1.72 -10.42
N LYS A 219 -21.29 -1.27 -10.62
CA LYS A 219 -22.24 -1.03 -9.52
C LYS A 219 -22.44 -2.30 -8.69
N GLU A 220 -22.40 -3.46 -9.33
CA GLU A 220 -22.50 -4.78 -8.69
C GLU A 220 -21.29 -5.03 -7.77
N ARG A 221 -20.07 -4.74 -8.25
CA ARG A 221 -18.86 -4.91 -7.43
C ARG A 221 -18.84 -3.95 -6.25
N TRP A 222 -19.29 -2.70 -6.45
CA TRP A 222 -19.43 -1.72 -5.37
C TRP A 222 -20.41 -2.19 -4.28
N ALA A 223 -21.60 -2.65 -4.68
CA ALA A 223 -22.60 -3.18 -3.75
C ALA A 223 -22.07 -4.41 -3.00
N PHE A 224 -21.42 -5.35 -3.72
CA PHE A 224 -20.79 -6.52 -3.11
C PHE A 224 -19.73 -6.11 -2.09
N TRP A 225 -18.86 -5.16 -2.40
CA TRP A 225 -17.82 -4.70 -1.48
C TRP A 225 -18.37 -4.04 -0.23
N LYS A 226 -19.44 -3.27 -0.35
CA LYS A 226 -20.17 -2.71 0.80
C LYS A 226 -20.71 -3.81 1.70
N GLU A 227 -21.40 -4.80 1.12
CA GLU A 227 -21.89 -5.99 1.84
C GLU A 227 -20.74 -6.73 2.55
N ARG A 228 -19.59 -6.86 1.89
CA ARG A 228 -18.40 -7.49 2.47
C ARG A 228 -17.86 -6.74 3.68
N PHE A 229 -17.79 -5.40 3.65
CA PHE A 229 -17.40 -4.61 4.81
C PHE A 229 -18.42 -4.73 5.96
N GLU A 230 -19.73 -4.74 5.64
CA GLU A 230 -20.79 -4.98 6.64
C GLU A 230 -20.61 -6.34 7.31
N TRP A 231 -20.42 -7.41 6.53
CA TRP A 231 -20.14 -8.73 7.09
C TRP A 231 -18.89 -8.75 7.96
N ILE A 232 -17.76 -8.20 7.48
CA ILE A 232 -16.49 -8.12 8.22
C ILE A 232 -16.71 -7.49 9.60
N SER A 233 -17.57 -6.48 9.71
CA SER A 233 -17.88 -5.82 10.99
C SER A 233 -18.52 -6.75 12.03
N THR A 234 -19.08 -7.88 11.61
CA THR A 234 -19.75 -8.86 12.47
C THR A 234 -18.89 -10.09 12.82
N VAL A 235 -17.82 -10.37 12.08
CA VAL A 235 -17.01 -11.59 12.23
C VAL A 235 -16.22 -11.59 13.54
N THR A 236 -16.57 -12.50 14.45
CA THR A 236 -15.95 -12.58 15.78
C THR A 236 -14.51 -13.09 15.78
N ALA A 237 -14.09 -13.82 14.74
CA ALA A 237 -12.71 -14.24 14.52
C ALA A 237 -11.76 -13.07 14.21
N LEU A 238 -12.28 -11.89 13.86
CA LEU A 238 -11.50 -10.68 13.60
C LEU A 238 -11.33 -9.82 14.83
N ASP A 239 -10.22 -9.08 14.84
CA ASP A 239 -9.92 -8.14 15.91
C ASP A 239 -11.03 -7.10 16.02
N ARG A 240 -11.34 -6.69 17.25
CA ARG A 240 -12.35 -5.66 17.50
C ARG A 240 -12.04 -4.36 16.76
N GLN A 241 -10.77 -4.02 16.59
CA GLN A 241 -10.34 -2.86 15.82
C GLN A 241 -10.66 -3.00 14.34
N THR A 242 -10.35 -4.14 13.72
CA THR A 242 -10.68 -4.45 12.33
C THR A 242 -12.17 -4.32 12.07
N ARG A 243 -13.00 -4.89 12.94
CA ARG A 243 -14.46 -4.76 12.86
C ARG A 243 -14.95 -3.32 12.91
N LYS A 244 -14.40 -2.51 13.82
CA LYS A 244 -14.70 -1.08 13.92
C LYS A 244 -14.26 -0.29 12.68
N ILE A 245 -13.10 -0.63 12.12
CA ILE A 245 -12.61 0.01 10.89
C ILE A 245 -13.56 -0.29 9.74
N ALA A 246 -14.03 -1.53 9.61
CA ALA A 246 -14.92 -1.95 8.51
C ALA A 246 -16.27 -1.20 8.50
N THR A 247 -16.76 -0.69 9.63
CA THR A 247 -17.98 0.14 9.67
C THR A 247 -17.81 1.46 8.91
N LYS A 248 -16.62 2.08 8.96
CA LYS A 248 -16.40 3.42 8.36
C LYS A 248 -16.54 3.42 6.83
N PRO A 249 -15.92 2.48 6.08
CA PRO A 249 -16.16 2.35 4.65
C PRO A 249 -17.64 2.23 4.29
N VAL A 250 -18.44 1.48 5.05
CA VAL A 250 -19.88 1.32 4.77
C VAL A 250 -20.61 2.66 4.85
N GLU A 251 -20.34 3.45 5.89
CA GLU A 251 -20.89 4.79 6.05
C GLU A 251 -20.47 5.72 4.91
N GLN A 252 -19.18 5.71 4.56
CA GLN A 252 -18.62 6.50 3.47
C GLN A 252 -19.23 6.12 2.11
N MET A 253 -19.30 4.83 1.81
CA MET A 253 -19.89 4.31 0.57
C MET A 253 -21.37 4.69 0.49
N THR A 254 -22.11 4.64 1.60
CA THR A 254 -23.51 5.09 1.67
C THR A 254 -23.66 6.58 1.41
N SER A 255 -22.77 7.40 1.97
CA SER A 255 -22.76 8.86 1.74
C SER A 255 -22.49 9.19 0.27
N ILE A 256 -21.55 8.48 -0.35
CA ILE A 256 -21.24 8.58 -1.79
C ILE A 256 -22.46 8.23 -2.64
N GLU A 257 -23.13 7.10 -2.35
CA GLU A 257 -24.34 6.67 -3.06
C GLU A 257 -25.49 7.69 -2.99
N ARG A 258 -25.55 8.49 -1.91
CA ARG A 258 -26.55 9.54 -1.71
C ARG A 258 -26.15 10.89 -2.31
N GLY A 259 -24.94 11.02 -2.85
CA GLY A 259 -24.40 12.30 -3.31
C GLY A 259 -24.14 13.30 -2.18
N GLU A 260 -24.01 12.81 -0.94
CA GLU A 260 -23.77 13.63 0.26
C GLU A 260 -22.27 13.94 0.45
N ASP A 261 -21.42 13.44 -0.44
CA ASP A 261 -19.96 13.58 -0.39
C ASP A 261 -19.43 14.91 -0.95
N GLY A 262 -20.34 15.77 -1.43
CA GLY A 262 -20.06 17.10 -1.97
C GLY A 262 -19.45 17.09 -3.38
N ILE A 263 -19.42 15.94 -4.06
CA ILE A 263 -18.87 15.80 -5.41
C ILE A 263 -20.02 15.71 -6.41
N ILE A 264 -20.08 16.67 -7.34
CA ILE A 264 -21.01 16.62 -8.46
C ILE A 264 -20.48 15.56 -9.44
N TYR A 265 -21.13 14.40 -9.49
CA TYR A 265 -20.89 13.41 -10.53
C TYR A 265 -21.45 13.98 -11.84
N ALA A 266 -20.58 14.27 -12.80
CA ALA A 266 -21.02 14.62 -14.15
C ALA A 266 -21.60 13.35 -14.81
N ASP A 267 -22.86 13.45 -15.24
CA ASP A 267 -23.59 12.42 -15.99
C ASP A 267 -22.87 12.00 -17.28
#